data_AF-A0AAV5ALX0-F1
#
_entry.id   AF-A0AAV5ALX0-F1
#
_cell.length_a   1.000
_cell.length_b   1.000
_cell.length_c   1.000
_cell.angle_alpha   90.00
_cell.angle_beta   90.00
_cell.angle_gamma   90.00
#
_symmetry.space_group_name_H-M   'P 1'
#
loop_
_entity.id
_entity.type
_entity.pdbx_description
1 polymer ?
#
loop_
_entity_poly.entity_id
_entity_poly.type
_entity_poly.pdbx_seq_one_letter_code
_entity_poly.pdbx_strand_id
1 'polypeptide(L)'
;MSSTYIPNPLDPSLYRITEDEAKFLKECTGITDDEELKQHILEVQAEAYALTGNSAYSDVLKLGKTRENAIMLDIGCGFGNDSRRVISDGFPLQNVLCTDLLEGFFNTGHKLFKTTPESSPLAFFGGDIFDTKFIYPQTTTIPNLSALENIGQLKGQVSVIHASALFHLFVYDKQRELVGIMGQLLSPQPGSIILGYQAGAPNNEKAAALQANIRLTKIHSPETWKDLWAGEDGPFKPDEVEVHAEARAFTTDEKLGATGSAEGDYYWLMWSVLRR
;
A
#
# COMPACT_ATOMS: atom_id res chain seq x y z
N MET A 1 23.26 11.63 -5.19
CA MET A 1 22.42 12.71 -4.67
C MET A 1 21.09 12.08 -4.32
N SER A 2 20.73 12.06 -3.04
CA SER A 2 19.46 11.49 -2.58
C SER A 2 18.33 12.37 -3.12
N SER A 3 17.48 11.81 -3.98
CA SER A 3 16.24 12.47 -4.40
C SER A 3 15.31 12.44 -3.19
N THR A 4 15.18 13.56 -2.49
CA THR A 4 14.14 13.75 -1.47
C THR A 4 12.81 13.70 -2.19
N TYR A 5 12.11 12.57 -2.08
CA TYR A 5 10.76 12.39 -2.56
C TYR A 5 9.85 13.47 -1.94
N ILE A 6 9.19 14.25 -2.78
CA ILE A 6 8.18 15.23 -2.36
C ILE A 6 6.81 14.58 -2.64
N PRO A 7 6.00 14.25 -1.62
CA PRO A 7 4.65 13.70 -1.85
C PRO A 7 3.81 14.67 -2.70
N ASN A 8 2.93 14.15 -3.57
CA ASN A 8 2.06 15.02 -4.37
C ASN A 8 1.25 15.93 -3.43
N PRO A 9 0.98 17.19 -3.85
CA PRO A 9 0.35 18.17 -3.01
C PRO A 9 -1.03 17.71 -2.55
N LEU A 10 -1.30 17.85 -1.25
CA LEU A 10 -2.62 17.71 -0.66
C LEU A 10 -3.60 18.65 -1.35
N ASP A 11 -4.85 18.23 -1.53
CA ASP A 11 -5.89 19.04 -2.18
C ASP A 11 -6.42 20.11 -1.21
N PRO A 12 -6.09 21.41 -1.40
CA PRO A 12 -6.50 22.47 -0.49
C PRO A 12 -8.01 22.70 -0.49
N SER A 13 -8.74 22.21 -1.50
CA SER A 13 -10.20 22.36 -1.60
C SER A 13 -10.97 21.53 -0.57
N LEU A 14 -10.30 20.55 0.07
CA LEU A 14 -10.86 19.71 1.12
C LEU A 14 -10.73 20.35 2.52
N TYR A 15 -10.02 21.46 2.66
CA TYR A 15 -9.94 22.21 3.91
C TYR A 15 -11.32 22.72 4.33
N ARG A 16 -11.83 22.21 5.45
CA ARG A 16 -13.09 22.63 6.04
C ARG A 16 -12.96 22.58 7.57
N ILE A 17 -13.00 23.76 8.19
CA ILE A 17 -13.09 23.91 9.64
C ILE A 17 -14.25 24.86 9.96
N THR A 18 -14.88 24.65 11.10
CA THR A 18 -15.94 25.50 11.64
C THR A 18 -15.36 26.80 12.23
N GLU A 19 -16.22 27.80 12.46
CA GLU A 19 -15.79 29.07 13.09
C GLU A 19 -15.21 28.85 14.50
N ASP A 20 -15.78 27.92 15.27
CA ASP A 20 -15.31 27.59 16.63
C ASP A 20 -13.93 26.89 16.59
N GLU A 21 -13.71 25.97 15.64
CA GLU A 21 -12.40 25.34 15.43
C GLU A 21 -11.35 26.35 14.96
N ALA A 22 -11.72 27.25 14.04
CA ALA A 22 -10.84 28.33 13.62
C ALA A 22 -10.44 29.21 14.81
N LYS A 23 -11.41 29.66 15.61
CA LYS A 23 -11.15 30.48 16.80
C LYS A 23 -10.20 29.79 17.79
N PHE A 24 -10.45 28.52 18.10
CA PHE A 24 -9.58 27.74 18.98
C PHE A 24 -8.15 27.64 18.43
N LEU A 25 -8.00 27.32 17.13
CA LEU A 25 -6.68 27.20 16.51
C LEU A 25 -5.94 28.54 16.46
N LYS A 26 -6.63 29.66 16.24
CA LYS A 26 -6.03 31.01 16.34
C LYS A 26 -5.54 31.31 17.75
N GLU A 27 -6.32 30.95 18.77
CA GLU A 27 -5.92 31.10 20.18
C GLU A 27 -4.68 30.25 20.53
N CYS A 28 -4.58 29.02 20.00
CA CYS A 28 -3.45 28.13 20.24
C CYS A 28 -2.18 28.50 19.47
N THR A 29 -2.32 28.93 18.22
CA THR A 29 -1.18 29.18 17.31
C THR A 29 -0.69 30.63 17.35
N GLY A 30 -1.53 31.56 17.80
CA GLY A 30 -1.28 33.00 17.72
C GLY A 30 -1.48 33.60 16.33
N ILE A 31 -1.86 32.79 15.33
CA ILE A 31 -2.17 33.26 13.97
C ILE A 31 -3.58 33.84 13.96
N THR A 32 -3.76 35.09 13.55
CA THR A 32 -5.09 35.76 13.59
C THR A 32 -5.76 35.86 12.22
N ASP A 33 -5.00 35.82 11.14
CA ASP A 33 -5.49 35.87 9.77
C ASP A 33 -5.98 34.48 9.30
N ASP A 34 -7.11 34.45 8.58
CA ASP A 34 -7.75 33.19 8.17
C ASP A 34 -6.99 32.46 7.05
N GLU A 35 -6.43 33.19 6.09
CA GLU A 35 -5.66 32.57 5.00
C GLU A 35 -4.29 32.12 5.49
N GLU A 36 -3.65 32.89 6.38
CA GLU A 36 -2.41 32.48 7.05
C GLU A 36 -2.62 31.22 7.91
N LEU A 37 -3.71 31.15 8.68
CA LEU A 37 -4.04 29.97 9.48
C LEU A 37 -4.28 28.73 8.61
N LYS A 38 -5.05 28.90 7.52
CA LYS A 38 -5.30 27.83 6.56
C LYS A 38 -4.01 27.33 5.92
N GLN A 39 -3.13 28.23 5.50
CA GLN A 39 -1.83 27.87 4.91
C GLN A 39 -0.98 27.10 5.92
N HIS A 40 -0.90 27.57 7.17
CA HIS A 40 -0.19 26.87 8.25
C HIS A 40 -0.75 25.46 8.50
N ILE A 41 -2.07 25.30 8.57
CA ILE A 41 -2.71 23.99 8.76
C ILE A 41 -2.41 23.06 7.59
N LEU A 42 -2.47 23.54 6.34
CA LEU A 42 -2.17 22.74 5.15
C LEU A 42 -0.68 22.32 5.10
N GLU A 43 0.23 23.18 5.54
CA GLU A 43 1.67 22.86 5.65
C GLU A 43 1.90 21.79 6.71
N VAL A 44 1.36 21.95 7.91
CA VAL A 44 1.46 20.95 8.99
C VAL A 44 0.75 19.66 8.60
N GLN A 45 -0.37 19.72 7.87
CA GLN A 45 -1.05 18.56 7.33
C GLN A 45 -0.18 17.83 6.30
N ALA A 46 0.52 18.56 5.42
CA ALA A 46 1.44 17.98 4.44
C ALA A 46 2.63 17.31 5.13
N GLU A 47 3.19 17.94 6.17
CA GLU A 47 4.22 17.36 7.02
C GLU A 47 3.72 16.08 7.71
N ALA A 48 2.57 16.13 8.37
CA ALA A 48 1.97 14.98 9.05
C ALA A 48 1.61 13.85 8.06
N TYR A 49 1.16 14.19 6.86
CA TYR A 49 0.84 13.22 5.82
C TYR A 49 2.11 12.53 5.29
N ALA A 50 3.20 13.29 5.09
CA ALA A 50 4.50 12.74 4.73
C ALA A 50 5.04 11.78 5.81
N LEU A 51 4.76 12.07 7.09
CA LEU A 51 5.16 11.23 8.22
C LEU A 51 4.32 9.93 8.34
N THR A 52 3.04 9.96 7.96
CA THR A 52 2.09 8.87 8.24
C THR A 52 1.71 8.03 7.01
N GLY A 53 1.89 8.53 5.80
CA GLY A 53 1.55 7.83 4.55
C GLY A 53 2.73 7.11 3.92
N ASN A 54 2.44 6.06 3.14
CA ASN A 54 3.38 5.62 2.11
C ASN A 54 3.50 6.77 1.11
N SER A 55 4.71 7.29 0.93
CA SER A 55 4.92 8.53 0.18
C SER A 55 4.34 8.43 -1.24
N ALA A 56 4.41 7.23 -1.83
CA ALA A 56 3.89 6.89 -3.15
C ALA A 56 2.36 6.85 -3.29
N TYR A 57 1.58 6.94 -2.21
CA TYR A 57 0.11 6.89 -2.28
C TYR A 57 -0.47 8.02 -3.13
N SER A 58 0.19 9.16 -3.10
CA SER A 58 -0.22 10.32 -3.86
C SER A 58 -0.09 10.09 -5.38
N ASP A 59 0.89 9.28 -5.81
CA ASP A 59 1.06 8.84 -7.19
C ASP A 59 -0.05 7.83 -7.60
N VAL A 60 -0.50 6.99 -6.67
CA VAL A 60 -1.66 6.08 -6.89
C VAL A 60 -2.92 6.87 -7.25
N LEU A 61 -3.25 7.92 -6.47
CA LEU A 61 -4.42 8.74 -6.77
C LEU A 61 -4.28 9.48 -8.11
N LYS A 62 -3.08 9.98 -8.41
CA LYS A 62 -2.80 10.62 -9.70
C LYS A 62 -2.99 9.64 -10.86
N LEU A 63 -2.48 8.41 -10.76
CA LEU A 63 -2.68 7.36 -11.77
C LEU A 63 -4.17 7.09 -11.99
N GLY A 64 -4.93 6.88 -10.92
CA GLY A 64 -6.37 6.63 -11.00
C GLY A 64 -7.16 7.75 -11.69
N LYS A 65 -6.72 9.01 -11.54
CA LYS A 65 -7.36 10.18 -12.16
C LYS A 65 -6.94 10.43 -13.61
N THR A 66 -5.73 10.04 -13.99
CA THR A 66 -5.11 10.50 -15.26
C THR A 66 -4.88 9.40 -16.27
N ARG A 67 -4.72 8.14 -15.84
CA ARG A 67 -4.54 7.01 -16.74
C ARG A 67 -5.89 6.35 -17.01
N GLU A 68 -6.26 6.34 -18.28
CA GLU A 68 -7.45 5.63 -18.74
C GLU A 68 -7.35 4.15 -18.35
N ASN A 69 -8.42 3.61 -17.76
CA ASN A 69 -8.50 2.22 -17.32
C ASN A 69 -7.37 1.80 -16.36
N ALA A 70 -6.89 2.71 -15.50
CA ALA A 70 -5.90 2.38 -14.46
C ALA A 70 -6.47 1.36 -13.48
N ILE A 71 -6.07 0.08 -13.60
CA ILE A 71 -6.47 -0.99 -12.69
C ILE A 71 -5.63 -0.94 -11.41
N MET A 72 -6.30 -1.01 -10.26
CA MET A 72 -5.68 -1.27 -8.96
C MET A 72 -6.05 -2.66 -8.46
N LEU A 73 -5.05 -3.44 -8.04
CA LEU A 73 -5.20 -4.74 -7.42
C LEU A 73 -4.72 -4.69 -5.96
N ASP A 74 -5.59 -5.01 -5.02
CA ASP A 74 -5.29 -5.09 -3.59
C ASP A 74 -5.15 -6.56 -3.18
N ILE A 75 -3.90 -7.01 -2.94
CA ILE A 75 -3.56 -8.41 -2.64
C ILE A 75 -3.46 -8.59 -1.12
N GLY A 76 -4.23 -9.55 -0.59
CA GLY A 76 -4.38 -9.73 0.85
C GLY A 76 -5.22 -8.61 1.44
N CYS A 77 -6.33 -8.27 0.77
CA CYS A 77 -7.12 -7.08 1.09
C CYS A 77 -7.80 -7.14 2.48
N GLY A 78 -7.90 -8.31 3.09
CA GLY A 78 -8.63 -8.53 4.33
C GLY A 78 -10.07 -8.02 4.22
N PHE A 79 -10.42 -6.98 4.98
CA PHE A 79 -11.75 -6.38 4.98
C PHE A 79 -11.96 -5.33 3.87
N GLY A 80 -10.94 -5.11 3.02
CA GLY A 80 -10.94 -4.11 1.95
C GLY A 80 -10.78 -2.67 2.45
N ASN A 81 -10.10 -2.46 3.58
CA ASN A 81 -9.95 -1.13 4.19
C ASN A 81 -9.22 -0.16 3.25
N ASP A 82 -8.06 -0.57 2.72
CA ASP A 82 -7.23 0.25 1.84
C ASP A 82 -7.92 0.50 0.49
N SER A 83 -8.55 -0.53 -0.07
CA SER A 83 -9.37 -0.38 -1.28
C SER A 83 -10.55 0.58 -1.10
N ARG A 84 -11.28 0.51 0.02
CA ARG A 84 -12.38 1.47 0.29
C ARG A 84 -11.85 2.88 0.51
N ARG A 85 -10.70 3.02 1.17
CA ARG A 85 -10.03 4.31 1.38
C ARG A 85 -9.61 4.94 0.05
N VAL A 86 -8.88 4.21 -0.80
CA VAL A 86 -8.37 4.76 -2.07
C VAL A 86 -9.51 5.18 -3.01
N ILE A 87 -10.64 4.47 -2.95
CA ILE A 87 -11.87 4.85 -3.66
C ILE A 87 -12.47 6.14 -3.10
N SER A 88 -12.58 6.23 -1.77
CA SER A 88 -13.06 7.44 -1.09
C SER A 88 -12.19 8.66 -1.42
N ASP A 89 -10.89 8.45 -1.61
CA ASP A 89 -9.91 9.48 -1.97
C ASP A 89 -9.88 9.80 -3.48
N GLY A 90 -10.71 9.11 -4.28
CA GLY A 90 -10.99 9.46 -5.68
C GLY A 90 -10.43 8.50 -6.73
N PHE A 91 -9.96 7.31 -6.36
CA PHE A 91 -9.65 6.26 -7.35
C PHE A 91 -10.95 5.64 -7.89
N PRO A 92 -11.09 5.39 -9.21
CA PRO A 92 -12.35 4.88 -9.77
C PRO A 92 -12.72 3.50 -9.22
N LEU A 93 -13.86 3.41 -8.53
CA LEU A 93 -14.40 2.18 -7.91
C LEU A 93 -14.37 0.98 -8.87
N GLN A 94 -14.82 1.19 -10.12
CA GLN A 94 -14.93 0.13 -11.12
C GLN A 94 -13.58 -0.41 -11.61
N ASN A 95 -12.47 0.24 -11.24
CA ASN A 95 -11.11 -0.16 -11.60
C ASN A 95 -10.35 -0.79 -10.43
N VAL A 96 -10.98 -1.00 -9.28
CA VAL A 96 -10.35 -1.62 -8.11
C VAL A 96 -10.81 -3.07 -8.00
N LEU A 97 -9.85 -3.99 -7.88
CA LEU A 97 -10.07 -5.40 -7.58
C LEU A 97 -9.41 -5.78 -6.26
N CYS A 98 -10.19 -6.38 -5.37
CA CYS A 98 -9.71 -6.98 -4.14
C CYS A 98 -9.45 -8.48 -4.33
N THR A 99 -8.39 -9.00 -3.73
CA THR A 99 -8.15 -10.44 -3.62
C THR A 99 -7.62 -10.83 -2.25
N ASP A 100 -8.11 -11.95 -1.74
CA ASP A 100 -7.69 -12.56 -0.49
C ASP A 100 -7.94 -14.07 -0.55
N LEU A 101 -7.25 -14.83 0.30
CA LEU A 101 -7.44 -16.27 0.44
C LEU A 101 -8.84 -16.59 0.97
N LEU A 102 -9.33 -15.78 1.91
CA LEU A 102 -10.60 -16.03 2.59
C LEU A 102 -11.63 -14.95 2.26
N GLU A 103 -12.58 -15.28 1.37
CA GLU A 103 -13.71 -14.40 1.02
C GLU A 103 -14.50 -13.90 2.24
N GLY A 104 -14.55 -14.70 3.31
CA GLY A 104 -15.20 -14.33 4.56
C GLY A 104 -14.67 -13.03 5.19
N PHE A 105 -13.39 -12.70 4.99
CA PHE A 105 -12.83 -11.42 5.44
C PHE A 105 -13.41 -10.25 4.66
N PHE A 106 -13.41 -10.33 3.33
CA PHE A 106 -13.97 -9.29 2.47
C PHE A 106 -15.46 -9.06 2.75
N ASN A 107 -16.23 -10.15 2.88
CA ASN A 107 -17.66 -10.11 3.22
C ASN A 107 -17.91 -9.48 4.59
N THR A 108 -17.01 -9.66 5.56
CA THR A 108 -17.09 -9.00 6.88
C THR A 108 -16.81 -7.51 6.78
N GLY A 109 -16.00 -7.08 5.80
CA GLY A 109 -15.80 -5.65 5.49
C GLY A 109 -17.10 -4.91 5.22
N HIS A 110 -18.06 -5.52 4.51
CA HIS A 110 -19.39 -4.91 4.32
C HIS A 110 -20.10 -4.60 5.64
N LYS A 111 -19.97 -5.47 6.66
CA LYS A 111 -20.51 -5.21 8.00
C LYS A 111 -19.79 -4.06 8.69
N LEU A 112 -18.46 -4.04 8.63
CA LEU A 112 -17.64 -2.98 9.24
C LEU A 112 -18.01 -1.60 8.70
N PHE A 113 -18.13 -1.49 7.38
CA PHE A 113 -18.43 -0.23 6.70
C PHE A 113 -19.92 0.04 6.49
N LYS A 114 -20.80 -0.83 7.00
CA LYS A 114 -22.26 -0.75 6.84
C LYS A 114 -22.68 -0.58 5.36
N THR A 115 -22.05 -1.35 4.47
CA THR A 115 -22.37 -1.38 3.02
C THR A 115 -22.93 -2.74 2.62
N THR A 116 -23.41 -2.84 1.37
CA THR A 116 -23.78 -4.09 0.71
C THR A 116 -23.07 -4.18 -0.64
N PRO A 117 -23.04 -5.35 -1.30
CA PRO A 117 -22.52 -5.46 -2.67
C PRO A 117 -23.23 -4.52 -3.65
N GLU A 118 -24.50 -4.18 -3.41
CA GLU A 118 -25.27 -3.24 -4.25
C GLU A 118 -24.92 -1.78 -3.97
N SER A 119 -24.71 -1.41 -2.70
CA SER A 119 -24.35 -0.02 -2.33
C SER A 119 -22.86 0.29 -2.47
N SER A 120 -22.02 -0.74 -2.55
CA SER A 120 -20.57 -0.65 -2.75
C SER A 120 -20.11 -1.85 -3.60
N PRO A 121 -20.30 -1.81 -4.93
CA PRO A 121 -19.98 -2.90 -5.85
C PRO A 121 -18.47 -3.01 -6.12
N LEU A 122 -17.68 -3.11 -5.06
CA LEU A 122 -16.24 -3.34 -5.12
C LEU A 122 -15.99 -4.78 -5.58
N ALA A 123 -15.23 -4.96 -6.66
CA ALA A 123 -14.94 -6.28 -7.20
C ALA A 123 -14.05 -7.09 -6.24
N PHE A 124 -14.35 -8.37 -6.08
CA PHE A 124 -13.56 -9.32 -5.31
C PHE A 124 -13.35 -10.61 -6.10
N PHE A 125 -12.12 -11.12 -6.08
CA PHE A 125 -11.79 -12.43 -6.63
C PHE A 125 -10.92 -13.21 -5.63
N GLY A 126 -11.52 -14.17 -4.94
CA GLY A 126 -10.90 -14.91 -3.85
C GLY A 126 -10.16 -16.16 -4.30
N GLY A 127 -9.03 -16.44 -3.67
CA GLY A 127 -8.26 -17.66 -3.90
C GLY A 127 -6.84 -17.58 -3.38
N ASP A 128 -6.14 -18.72 -3.46
CA ASP A 128 -4.72 -18.80 -3.10
C ASP A 128 -3.88 -18.19 -4.22
N ILE A 129 -3.16 -17.10 -3.92
CA ILE A 129 -2.28 -16.41 -4.87
C ILE A 129 -1.15 -17.33 -5.40
N PHE A 130 -0.82 -18.39 -4.67
CA PHE A 130 0.18 -19.39 -5.09
C PHE A 130 -0.42 -20.58 -5.86
N ASP A 131 -1.75 -20.69 -5.99
CA ASP A 131 -2.35 -21.73 -6.82
C ASP A 131 -2.16 -21.38 -8.30
N THR A 132 -1.52 -22.28 -9.04
CA THR A 132 -1.38 -22.17 -10.50
C THR A 132 -2.70 -21.91 -11.23
N LYS A 133 -3.82 -22.48 -10.80
CA LYS A 133 -5.14 -22.26 -11.42
C LYS A 133 -5.67 -20.86 -11.19
N PHE A 134 -5.20 -20.20 -10.13
CA PHE A 134 -5.53 -18.82 -9.83
C PHE A 134 -4.77 -17.85 -10.74
N ILE A 135 -3.58 -18.24 -11.20
CA ILE A 135 -2.67 -17.42 -12.02
C ILE A 135 -2.71 -17.77 -13.52
N TYR A 136 -3.30 -18.91 -13.91
CA TYR A 136 -3.33 -19.40 -15.29
C TYR A 136 -4.72 -19.93 -15.69
N PRO A 137 -5.11 -19.84 -16.98
CA PRO A 137 -4.32 -19.35 -18.11
C PRO A 137 -4.26 -17.82 -18.18
N GLN A 138 -3.11 -17.32 -18.63
CA GLN A 138 -2.91 -15.89 -18.88
C GLN A 138 -3.54 -15.51 -20.22
N THR A 139 -4.32 -14.44 -20.24
CA THR A 139 -4.97 -13.91 -21.45
C THR A 139 -4.63 -12.43 -21.65
N THR A 140 -4.80 -11.93 -22.87
CA THR A 140 -4.49 -10.53 -23.24
C THR A 140 -5.74 -9.67 -23.45
N THR A 141 -6.90 -10.16 -23.01
CA THR A 141 -8.17 -9.42 -23.07
C THR A 141 -8.26 -8.45 -21.90
N ILE A 142 -8.76 -7.23 -22.13
CA ILE A 142 -9.10 -6.30 -21.05
C ILE A 142 -10.20 -6.94 -20.20
N PRO A 143 -9.93 -7.27 -18.93
CA PRO A 143 -10.91 -8.00 -18.13
C PRO A 143 -11.97 -7.06 -17.58
N ASN A 144 -13.23 -7.51 -17.62
CA ASN A 144 -14.24 -7.00 -16.70
C ASN A 144 -13.91 -7.55 -15.31
N LEU A 145 -13.49 -6.68 -14.39
CA LEU A 145 -13.00 -7.09 -13.07
C LEU A 145 -14.05 -7.89 -12.26
N SER A 146 -15.34 -7.60 -12.44
CA SER A 146 -16.42 -8.33 -11.77
C SER A 146 -16.71 -9.70 -12.38
N ALA A 147 -16.18 -10.01 -13.56
CA ALA A 147 -16.38 -11.27 -14.28
C ALA A 147 -15.05 -12.01 -14.52
N LEU A 148 -14.06 -11.77 -13.64
CA LEU A 148 -12.76 -12.40 -13.72
C LEU A 148 -12.89 -13.91 -13.45
N GLU A 149 -12.23 -14.73 -14.27
CA GLU A 149 -12.15 -16.18 -14.11
C GLU A 149 -10.87 -16.60 -13.40
N ASN A 150 -9.78 -15.85 -13.59
CA ASN A 150 -8.50 -16.01 -12.90
C ASN A 150 -7.68 -14.71 -12.92
N ILE A 151 -6.77 -14.52 -11.95
CA ILE A 151 -5.90 -13.34 -11.86
C ILE A 151 -4.91 -13.25 -13.03
N GLY A 152 -4.58 -14.36 -13.67
CA GLY A 152 -3.73 -14.40 -14.88
C GLY A 152 -4.23 -13.55 -16.04
N GLN A 153 -5.53 -13.27 -16.11
CA GLN A 153 -6.12 -12.35 -17.09
C GLN A 153 -5.63 -10.90 -16.92
N LEU A 154 -5.03 -10.55 -15.76
CA LEU A 154 -4.50 -9.22 -15.46
C LEU A 154 -3.01 -9.06 -15.79
N LYS A 155 -2.37 -10.07 -16.39
CA LYS A 155 -0.94 -10.05 -16.71
C LYS A 155 -0.56 -8.79 -17.51
N GLY A 156 0.36 -8.00 -16.96
CA GLY A 156 0.86 -6.76 -17.57
C GLY A 156 -0.18 -5.66 -17.71
N GLN A 157 -1.33 -5.75 -17.04
CA GLN A 157 -2.43 -4.78 -17.14
C GLN A 157 -2.61 -3.94 -15.87
N VAL A 158 -2.06 -4.36 -14.73
CA VAL A 158 -2.30 -3.69 -13.44
C VAL A 158 -1.44 -2.44 -13.33
N SER A 159 -2.06 -1.29 -13.10
CA SER A 159 -1.34 -0.02 -12.92
C SER A 159 -0.86 0.18 -11.48
N VAL A 160 -1.62 -0.31 -10.51
CA VAL A 160 -1.30 -0.21 -9.08
C VAL A 160 -1.49 -1.56 -8.41
N ILE A 161 -0.47 -2.10 -7.76
CA ILE A 161 -0.61 -3.27 -6.89
C ILE A 161 -0.36 -2.85 -5.46
N HIS A 162 -1.38 -2.96 -4.60
CA HIS A 162 -1.25 -2.75 -3.17
C HIS A 162 -1.08 -4.09 -2.45
N ALA A 163 -0.12 -4.16 -1.53
CA ALA A 163 0.15 -5.35 -0.73
C ALA A 163 0.71 -4.95 0.64
N SER A 164 -0.18 -4.65 1.58
CA SER A 164 0.19 -4.25 2.95
C SER A 164 -0.10 -5.37 3.93
N ALA A 165 0.72 -5.45 4.99
CA ALA A 165 0.64 -6.47 6.04
C ALA A 165 0.58 -7.92 5.49
N LEU A 166 1.19 -8.18 4.33
CA LEU A 166 1.10 -9.47 3.63
C LEU A 166 2.39 -10.29 3.69
N PHE A 167 3.52 -9.70 3.31
CA PHE A 167 4.77 -10.46 3.12
C PHE A 167 5.31 -11.15 4.38
N HIS A 168 5.06 -10.56 5.55
CA HIS A 168 5.50 -11.12 6.82
C HIS A 168 4.78 -12.43 7.20
N LEU A 169 3.75 -12.83 6.45
CA LEU A 169 3.08 -14.13 6.60
C LEU A 169 3.86 -15.29 5.95
N PHE A 170 4.88 -14.99 5.14
CA PHE A 170 5.54 -15.97 4.29
C PHE A 170 7.03 -16.12 4.59
N VAL A 171 7.53 -17.35 4.44
CA VAL A 171 8.97 -17.62 4.36
C VAL A 171 9.57 -17.03 3.08
N TYR A 172 10.91 -16.90 3.04
CA TYR A 172 11.61 -16.22 1.94
C TYR A 172 11.25 -16.76 0.55
N ASP A 173 11.22 -18.09 0.36
CA ASP A 173 10.91 -18.68 -0.95
C ASP A 173 9.51 -18.31 -1.44
N LYS A 174 8.54 -18.19 -0.52
CA LYS A 174 7.17 -17.76 -0.86
C LYS A 174 7.08 -16.26 -1.08
N GLN A 175 7.87 -15.44 -0.38
CA GLN A 175 7.99 -14.02 -0.69
C GLN A 175 8.59 -13.81 -2.09
N ARG A 176 9.58 -14.61 -2.48
CA ARG A 176 10.19 -14.62 -3.82
C ARG A 176 9.19 -15.00 -4.91
N GLU A 177 8.39 -16.03 -4.67
CA GLU A 177 7.30 -16.40 -5.58
C GLU A 177 6.27 -15.27 -5.72
N LEU A 178 5.89 -14.64 -4.60
CA LEU A 178 4.93 -13.54 -4.58
C LEU A 178 5.41 -12.31 -5.38
N VAL A 179 6.65 -11.86 -5.19
CA VAL A 179 7.18 -10.73 -6.00
C VAL A 179 7.24 -11.09 -7.49
N GLY A 180 7.52 -12.35 -7.83
CA GLY A 180 7.48 -12.86 -9.21
C GLY A 180 6.08 -12.85 -9.83
N ILE A 181 5.05 -13.17 -9.06
CA ILE A 181 3.65 -13.07 -9.47
C ILE A 181 3.27 -11.60 -9.68
N MET A 182 3.53 -10.75 -8.68
CA MET A 182 3.21 -9.32 -8.75
C MET A 182 3.93 -8.63 -9.91
N GLY A 183 5.19 -9.00 -10.17
CA GLY A 183 5.97 -8.48 -11.30
C GLY A 183 5.38 -8.83 -12.67
N GLN A 184 4.75 -9.98 -12.82
CA GLN A 184 4.04 -10.37 -14.05
C GLN A 184 2.71 -9.62 -14.22
N LEU A 185 2.02 -9.29 -13.14
CA LEU A 185 0.75 -8.57 -13.18
C LEU A 185 0.95 -7.07 -13.47
N LEU A 186 2.03 -6.49 -12.97
CA LEU A 186 2.33 -5.08 -13.10
C LEU A 186 2.51 -4.68 -14.58
N SER A 187 1.79 -3.65 -14.99
CA SER A 187 1.93 -3.04 -16.31
C SER A 187 3.35 -2.53 -16.54
N PRO A 188 3.94 -2.74 -17.73
CA PRO A 188 5.26 -2.23 -18.06
C PRO A 188 5.27 -0.71 -18.32
N GLN A 189 4.11 -0.05 -18.31
CA GLN A 189 4.05 1.39 -18.57
C GLN A 189 4.73 2.19 -17.44
N PRO A 190 5.52 3.23 -17.77
CA PRO A 190 6.09 4.15 -16.79
C PRO A 190 5.05 4.68 -15.81
N GLY A 191 5.43 4.80 -14.54
CA GLY A 191 4.53 5.23 -13.48
C GLY A 191 3.67 4.12 -12.88
N SER A 192 3.59 2.92 -13.47
CA SER A 192 2.91 1.79 -12.81
C SER A 192 3.66 1.40 -11.54
N ILE A 193 2.93 1.08 -10.47
CA ILE A 193 3.51 1.02 -9.13
C ILE A 193 3.02 -0.17 -8.31
N ILE A 194 3.92 -0.75 -7.51
CA ILE A 194 3.61 -1.65 -6.41
C ILE A 194 3.92 -0.92 -5.11
N LEU A 195 3.06 -1.01 -4.09
CA LEU A 195 3.32 -0.38 -2.80
C LEU A 195 2.69 -1.13 -1.63
N GLY A 196 3.25 -0.93 -0.45
CA GLY A 196 2.68 -1.45 0.78
C GLY A 196 3.55 -1.18 2.00
N TYR A 197 3.28 -1.94 3.06
CA TYR A 197 4.10 -2.00 4.26
C TYR A 197 4.06 -3.38 4.93
N GLN A 198 5.09 -3.72 5.70
CA GLN A 198 5.12 -4.95 6.52
C GLN A 198 6.06 -4.79 7.71
N ALA A 199 6.01 -5.73 8.65
CA ALA A 199 7.03 -5.83 9.68
C ALA A 199 8.43 -5.95 9.06
N GLY A 200 9.39 -5.20 9.58
CA GLY A 200 10.75 -5.20 9.10
C GLY A 200 11.75 -4.77 10.17
N ALA A 201 12.94 -4.39 9.72
CA ALA A 201 14.02 -3.94 10.57
C ALA A 201 14.72 -2.72 9.94
N PRO A 202 15.38 -1.85 10.73
CA PRO A 202 16.05 -0.66 10.22
C PRO A 202 17.30 -0.97 9.42
N ASN A 203 17.94 -2.11 9.65
CA ASN A 203 19.18 -2.52 9.01
C ASN A 203 19.35 -4.06 9.06
N ASN A 204 20.37 -4.57 8.37
CA ASN A 204 20.63 -6.01 8.24
C ASN A 204 20.98 -6.67 9.57
N GLU A 205 21.71 -5.98 10.45
CA GLU A 205 22.09 -6.51 11.77
C GLU A 205 20.85 -6.76 12.62
N LYS A 206 19.95 -5.77 12.72
CA LYS A 206 18.69 -5.90 13.46
C LYS A 206 17.76 -6.93 12.81
N ALA A 207 17.72 -6.98 11.47
CA ALA A 207 16.96 -8.01 10.75
C ALA A 207 17.43 -9.42 11.14
N ALA A 208 18.75 -9.66 11.14
CA ALA A 208 19.33 -10.95 11.51
C ALA A 208 19.06 -11.30 12.99
N ALA A 209 19.15 -10.33 13.89
CA ALA A 209 18.85 -10.52 15.31
C ALA A 209 17.38 -10.89 15.55
N LEU A 210 16.44 -10.21 14.87
CA LEU A 210 15.01 -10.53 14.95
C LEU A 210 14.70 -11.89 14.31
N GLN A 211 15.36 -12.20 13.19
CA GLN A 211 15.20 -13.46 12.46
C GLN A 211 15.56 -14.69 13.32
N ALA A 212 16.54 -14.57 14.21
CA ALA A 212 16.92 -15.66 15.11
C ALA A 212 15.77 -16.13 16.02
N ASN A 213 14.83 -15.22 16.33
CA ASN A 213 13.68 -15.48 17.20
C ASN A 213 12.38 -15.78 16.44
N ILE A 214 12.36 -15.58 15.11
CA ILE A 214 11.18 -15.76 14.26
C ILE A 214 11.53 -16.72 13.13
N ARG A 215 11.01 -17.96 13.18
CA ARG A 215 11.35 -19.02 12.21
C ARG A 215 10.40 -19.15 11.02
N LEU A 216 9.26 -18.46 11.05
CA LEU A 216 8.17 -18.68 10.11
C LEU A 216 8.09 -17.64 8.98
N THR A 217 8.93 -16.60 9.02
CA THR A 217 8.93 -15.53 8.02
C THR A 217 10.31 -14.93 7.85
N LYS A 218 10.62 -14.39 6.66
CA LYS A 218 11.84 -13.62 6.44
C LYS A 218 11.62 -12.16 6.81
N ILE A 219 12.46 -11.64 7.70
CA ILE A 219 12.48 -10.23 8.09
C ILE A 219 13.44 -9.48 7.19
N HIS A 220 12.96 -8.37 6.63
CA HIS A 220 13.72 -7.53 5.72
C HIS A 220 14.13 -6.20 6.35
N SER A 221 15.30 -5.74 5.95
CA SER A 221 15.75 -4.36 6.04
C SER A 221 15.38 -3.62 4.74
N PRO A 222 15.49 -2.28 4.67
CA PRO A 222 15.37 -1.56 3.41
C PRO A 222 16.30 -2.08 2.31
N GLU A 223 17.51 -2.52 2.66
CA GLU A 223 18.49 -3.04 1.71
C GLU A 223 18.06 -4.40 1.14
N THR A 224 17.77 -5.36 2.00
CA THR A 224 17.36 -6.71 1.57
C THR A 224 15.96 -6.71 0.92
N TRP A 225 15.14 -5.68 1.17
CA TRP A 225 13.89 -5.47 0.44
C TRP A 225 14.12 -5.00 -0.99
N LYS A 226 15.05 -4.05 -1.20
CA LYS A 226 15.41 -3.60 -2.55
C LYS A 226 15.99 -4.74 -3.39
N ASP A 227 16.84 -5.57 -2.77
CA ASP A 227 17.42 -6.75 -3.41
C ASP A 227 16.36 -7.80 -3.80
N LEU A 228 15.31 -7.99 -2.98
CA LEU A 228 14.20 -8.89 -3.32
C LEU A 228 13.48 -8.50 -4.63
N TRP A 229 13.36 -7.19 -4.90
CA TRP A 229 12.62 -6.68 -6.06
C TRP A 229 13.48 -6.45 -7.31
N ALA A 230 14.73 -5.98 -7.12
CA ALA A 230 15.60 -5.54 -8.21
C ALA A 230 17.06 -6.03 -8.06
N GLY A 231 17.31 -7.03 -7.23
CA GLY A 231 18.59 -7.74 -7.15
C GLY A 231 18.77 -8.76 -8.28
N GLU A 232 19.81 -9.58 -8.19
CA GLU A 232 20.18 -10.57 -9.21
C GLU A 232 19.02 -11.51 -9.58
N ASP A 233 18.23 -11.90 -8.59
CA ASP A 233 17.08 -12.77 -8.79
C ASP A 233 15.72 -12.06 -8.67
N GLY A 234 15.71 -10.73 -8.66
CA GLY A 234 14.48 -9.95 -8.58
C GLY A 234 13.64 -10.09 -9.86
N PRO A 235 12.32 -9.85 -9.79
CA PRO A 235 11.46 -9.84 -10.99
C PRO A 235 11.76 -8.69 -11.97
N PHE A 236 12.53 -7.69 -11.55
CA PHE A 236 12.87 -6.52 -12.36
C PHE A 236 14.37 -6.30 -12.43
N LYS A 237 14.83 -5.74 -13.56
CA LYS A 237 16.20 -5.23 -13.65
C LYS A 237 16.30 -3.88 -12.91
N PRO A 238 17.48 -3.53 -12.35
CA PRO A 238 17.69 -2.26 -11.64
C PRO A 238 17.37 -0.98 -12.43
N ASP A 239 17.44 -1.04 -13.76
CA ASP A 239 17.14 0.09 -14.65
C ASP A 239 15.65 0.21 -15.00
N GLU A 240 14.87 -0.87 -14.90
CA GLU A 240 13.44 -0.91 -15.22
C GLU A 240 12.55 -0.32 -14.11
N VAL A 241 13.03 -0.28 -12.88
CA VAL A 241 12.26 0.16 -11.72
C VAL A 241 13.09 1.02 -10.76
N GLU A 242 12.39 1.84 -9.99
CA GLU A 242 12.91 2.47 -8.79
C GLU A 242 12.26 1.82 -7.57
N VAL A 243 13.08 1.30 -6.65
CA VAL A 243 12.60 0.68 -5.41
C VAL A 243 12.88 1.60 -4.22
N HIS A 244 11.82 2.12 -3.61
CA HIS A 244 11.89 2.83 -2.34
C HIS A 244 11.59 1.87 -1.20
N ALA A 245 12.38 1.96 -0.11
CA ALA A 245 12.15 1.19 1.11
C ALA A 245 12.72 1.97 2.29
N GLU A 246 11.94 2.09 3.35
CA GLU A 246 12.25 2.84 4.57
C GLU A 246 11.68 2.11 5.78
N ALA A 247 12.48 1.93 6.83
CA ALA A 247 12.00 1.41 8.10
C ALA A 247 11.58 2.56 9.01
N ARG A 248 10.32 2.57 9.45
CA ARG A 248 9.77 3.52 10.40
C ARG A 248 9.50 2.85 11.72
N ALA A 249 10.12 3.37 12.78
CA ALA A 249 9.81 2.91 14.13
C ALA A 249 8.36 3.27 14.46
N PHE A 250 7.66 2.38 15.16
CA PHE A 250 6.43 2.73 15.84
C PHE A 250 6.56 2.37 17.31
N THR A 251 6.28 3.35 18.16
CA THR A 251 6.19 3.14 19.59
C THR A 251 4.85 2.46 19.88
N THR A 252 4.90 1.23 20.37
CA THR A 252 3.72 0.59 20.96
C THR A 252 3.41 1.27 22.30
N ASP A 253 2.84 2.48 22.28
CA ASP A 253 2.25 3.05 23.50
C ASP A 253 0.90 2.37 23.84
N GLU A 254 0.39 1.53 22.95
CA GLU A 254 -0.79 0.70 23.19
C GLU A 254 -0.38 -0.77 23.29
N LYS A 255 -0.40 -1.30 24.52
CA LYS A 255 -0.31 -2.72 24.84
C LYS A 255 -1.51 -3.48 24.25
N LEU A 256 -1.51 -3.70 22.94
CA LEU A 256 -2.35 -4.70 22.30
C LEU A 256 -1.64 -6.06 22.41
N GLY A 257 -1.81 -6.71 23.57
CA GLY A 257 -1.86 -8.16 23.69
C GLY A 257 -0.57 -8.98 23.58
N ALA A 258 0.57 -8.44 23.16
CA ALA A 258 1.84 -9.17 23.18
C ALA A 258 2.51 -9.08 24.55
N THR A 259 2.06 -9.90 25.51
CA THR A 259 2.78 -10.08 26.77
C THR A 259 4.12 -10.75 26.49
N GLY A 260 5.23 -10.00 26.60
CA GLY A 260 6.55 -10.60 26.83
C GLY A 260 7.74 -10.17 25.96
N SER A 261 7.63 -9.18 25.07
CA SER A 261 8.83 -8.61 24.45
C SER A 261 9.33 -7.42 25.27
N ALA A 262 10.59 -7.46 25.70
CA ALA A 262 11.32 -6.29 26.19
C ALA A 262 11.22 -5.13 25.20
N GLU A 263 11.45 -3.89 25.66
CA GLU A 263 11.60 -2.69 24.81
C GLU A 263 12.38 -3.05 23.54
N GLY A 264 11.63 -3.14 22.45
CA GLY A 264 12.13 -3.52 21.15
C GLY A 264 11.41 -2.64 20.18
N ASP A 265 12.15 -1.71 19.58
CA ASP A 265 11.65 -0.85 18.52
C ASP A 265 11.05 -1.75 17.43
N TYR A 266 9.72 -1.76 17.30
CA TYR A 266 9.05 -2.41 16.19
C TYR A 266 9.10 -1.47 15.00
N TYR A 267 9.36 -2.02 13.81
CA TYR A 267 9.46 -1.23 12.60
C TYR A 267 8.47 -1.70 11.55
N TRP A 268 7.76 -0.73 10.97
CA TRP A 268 7.11 -0.90 9.69
C TRP A 268 8.13 -0.59 8.60
N LEU A 269 8.35 -1.54 7.71
CA LEU A 269 9.04 -1.32 6.45
C LEU A 269 8.00 -0.79 5.45
N MET A 270 8.09 0.50 5.13
CA MET A 270 7.31 1.19 4.10
C MET A 270 8.04 1.11 2.77
N TRP A 271 7.36 0.78 1.67
CA TRP A 271 8.05 0.57 0.39
C TRP A 271 7.17 0.79 -0.84
N SER A 272 7.84 1.01 -1.97
CA SER A 272 7.22 1.01 -3.29
C SER A 272 8.20 0.56 -4.37
N VAL A 273 7.66 0.07 -5.49
CA VAL A 273 8.38 -0.30 -6.71
C VAL A 273 7.71 0.40 -7.88
N LEU A 274 8.39 1.39 -8.45
CA LEU A 274 7.86 2.27 -9.49
C LEU A 274 8.50 1.94 -10.84
N ARG A 275 7.70 1.71 -11.89
CA ARG A 275 8.16 1.57 -13.28
C ARG A 275 8.72 2.89 -13.79
N ARG A 276 9.93 2.84 -14.37
CA ARG A 276 10.55 3.98 -15.07
C ARG A 276 10.04 4.13 -16.50
#